data_AF-A0A329RZE4-F1
#
_entry.id   AF-A0A329RZE4-F1
#
_cell.length_a   1.000
_cell.length_b   1.000
_cell.length_c   1.000
_cell.angle_alpha   90.00
_cell.angle_beta   90.00
_cell.angle_gamma   90.00
#
_symmetry.space_group_name_H-M   'P 1'
#
loop_
_entity.id
_entity.type
_entity.pdbx_description
1 polymer ?
#
loop_
_entity_poly.entity_id
_entity_poly.type
_entity_poly.pdbx_seq_one_letter_code
_entity_poly.pdbx_strand_id
1 'polypeptide(L)' 'ATSEVTIQGVTISGLSGTATNLYDIVANAKVVSGWTFSGITVSASSKGSCSGQPSSITC' A
#
# COMPACT_ATOMS: atom_id res chain seq x y z
N ALA A 1 13.75 9.21 21.88
CA ALA A 1 12.65 9.16 20.90
C ALA A 1 13.20 8.67 19.58
N THR A 2 12.69 7.57 19.04
CA THR A 2 12.83 7.28 17.61
C THR A 2 11.99 8.30 16.86
N SER A 3 12.53 8.94 15.83
CA SER A 3 11.72 9.84 15.00
C SER A 3 10.71 9.00 14.23
N GLU A 4 9.43 9.15 14.54
CA GLU A 4 8.35 8.50 13.79
C GLU A 4 8.06 9.30 12.52
N VAL A 5 8.23 8.67 11.36
CA VAL A 5 7.85 9.28 10.08
C VAL A 5 6.37 9.03 9.86
N THR A 6 5.60 10.11 9.80
CA THR A 6 4.17 10.07 9.53
C THR A 6 3.92 10.04 8.02
N ILE A 7 3.11 9.09 7.54
CA ILE A 7 2.85 8.86 6.10
C ILE A 7 1.37 9.05 5.81
N GLN A 8 1.01 10.22 5.29
CA GLN A 8 -0.39 10.60 5.07
C GLN A 8 -0.68 10.95 3.61
N GLY A 9 -1.93 10.79 3.19
CA GLY A 9 -2.41 11.32 1.90
C GLY A 9 -1.85 10.61 0.66
N VAL A 10 -1.39 9.37 0.79
CA VAL A 10 -0.83 8.61 -0.35
C VAL A 10 -1.94 8.31 -1.36
N THR A 11 -1.73 8.69 -2.61
CA THR A 11 -2.62 8.35 -3.72
C THR A 11 -1.88 7.50 -4.74
N ILE A 12 -2.39 6.30 -5.00
CA ILE A 12 -1.94 5.45 -6.11
C ILE A 12 -3.13 5.29 -7.05
N SER A 13 -2.92 5.66 -8.32
CA SER A 13 -3.95 5.60 -9.34
C SER A 13 -3.39 5.04 -10.64
N GLY A 14 -4.17 4.20 -11.32
CA GLY A 14 -3.83 3.70 -12.66
C GLY A 14 -2.62 2.76 -12.71
N LEU A 15 -2.28 2.10 -11.60
CA LEU A 15 -1.19 1.13 -11.58
C LEU A 15 -1.60 -0.13 -12.35
N SER A 16 -0.98 -0.37 -13.50
CA SER A 16 -1.27 -1.52 -14.37
C SER A 16 0.00 -2.21 -14.87
N GLY A 17 -0.07 -3.50 -15.17
CA GLY A 17 1.04 -4.26 -15.75
C GLY A 17 1.11 -5.70 -15.25
N THR A 18 2.29 -6.30 -15.37
CA THR A 18 2.58 -7.66 -14.89
C THR A 18 3.74 -7.64 -13.91
N ALA A 19 3.64 -8.38 -12.81
CA ALA A 19 4.72 -8.51 -11.83
C ALA A 19 4.73 -9.92 -11.23
N THR A 20 5.88 -10.37 -10.69
CA THR A 20 5.90 -11.62 -9.92
C THR A 20 5.12 -11.47 -8.60
N ASN A 21 5.32 -10.33 -7.91
CA ASN A 21 4.62 -9.95 -6.69
C ASN A 21 3.82 -8.66 -6.95
N LEU A 22 2.59 -8.58 -6.46
CA LEU A 22 1.72 -7.41 -6.66
C LEU A 22 2.34 -6.11 -6.11
N TYR A 23 2.49 -5.99 -4.79
CA TYR A 23 3.25 -4.98 -4.07
C TYR A 23 3.32 -5.35 -2.58
N ASP A 24 4.26 -4.77 -1.85
CA ASP A 24 4.39 -4.90 -0.40
C ASP A 24 4.08 -3.57 0.30
N ILE A 25 3.24 -3.62 1.33
CA ILE A 25 3.06 -2.54 2.31
C ILE A 25 3.47 -3.08 3.67
N VAL A 26 4.53 -2.52 4.25
CA VAL A 26 4.96 -2.83 5.61
C VAL A 26 5.19 -1.51 6.34
N ALA A 27 4.19 -1.09 7.11
CA ALA A 27 4.19 0.17 7.84
C ALA A 27 3.76 -0.03 9.30
N ASN A 28 4.02 0.98 10.14
CA ASN A 28 3.43 1.04 11.47
C ASN A 28 2.02 1.63 11.35
N ALA A 29 0.99 0.86 11.73
CA ALA A 29 -0.42 1.27 11.63
C ALA A 29 -0.75 2.58 12.38
N LYS A 30 0.08 2.97 13.35
CA LYS A 30 -0.11 4.21 14.13
C LYS A 30 0.23 5.48 13.37
N VAL A 31 1.00 5.38 12.29
CA VAL A 31 1.58 6.56 11.59
C VAL A 31 1.08 6.72 10.16
N VAL A 32 0.10 5.92 9.74
CA VAL A 32 -0.49 6.00 8.38
C VAL A 32 -1.93 6.48 8.42
N SER A 33 -2.32 7.33 7.47
CA SER A 33 -3.72 7.74 7.30
C SER A 33 -4.01 8.32 5.92
N GLY A 34 -5.27 8.30 5.49
CA GLY A 34 -5.73 9.00 4.29
C GLY A 34 -5.18 8.47 2.97
N TRP A 35 -4.94 7.15 2.85
CA TRP A 35 -4.48 6.57 1.59
C TRP A 35 -5.65 6.22 0.68
N THR A 36 -5.45 6.41 -0.63
CA THR A 36 -6.44 6.11 -1.67
C THR A 36 -5.80 5.34 -2.82
N PHE A 37 -6.23 4.10 -3.03
CA PHE A 37 -5.80 3.27 -4.16
C PHE A 37 -6.97 3.11 -5.14
N SER A 38 -6.73 3.37 -6.42
CA SER A 38 -7.76 3.30 -7.46
C SER A 38 -7.19 2.82 -8.78
N GLY A 39 -7.98 2.10 -9.57
CA GLY A 39 -7.54 1.61 -10.88
C GLY A 39 -6.28 0.73 -10.82
N ILE A 40 -6.17 -0.13 -9.81
CA ILE A 40 -5.07 -1.07 -9.67
C ILE A 40 -5.41 -2.33 -10.49
N THR A 41 -4.67 -2.56 -11.57
CA THR A 41 -4.88 -3.68 -12.50
C THR A 41 -3.54 -4.30 -12.85
N VAL A 42 -2.90 -4.88 -11.84
CA VAL A 42 -1.64 -5.61 -11.99
C VAL A 42 -1.92 -7.10 -11.98
N SER A 43 -1.48 -7.80 -13.02
CA SER A 43 -1.49 -9.26 -13.04
C SER A 43 -0.26 -9.79 -12.33
N ALA A 44 -0.44 -10.40 -11.16
CA ALA A 44 0.65 -10.95 -10.37
C ALA A 44 0.46 -12.43 -10.04
N SER A 45 1.56 -13.19 -10.03
CA SER A 45 1.56 -14.60 -9.62
C SER A 45 1.49 -14.79 -8.10
N SER A 46 1.89 -13.78 -7.34
CA SER A 46 1.89 -13.78 -5.88
C SER A 46 1.35 -12.46 -5.34
N LYS A 47 0.53 -12.54 -4.28
CA LYS A 47 0.24 -11.37 -3.45
C LYS A 47 1.48 -11.05 -2.60
N GLY A 48 1.84 -9.77 -2.49
CA GLY A 48 2.85 -9.35 -1.55
C GLY A 48 2.32 -9.27 -0.12
N SER A 49 3.13 -8.73 0.78
CA SER A 49 2.84 -8.56 2.20
C SER A 49 2.16 -7.24 2.46
N CYS A 50 1.10 -7.25 3.25
CA CYS A 50 0.32 -6.06 3.54
C CYS A 50 0.06 -5.96 5.04
N SER A 51 0.86 -5.14 5.72
CA SER A 51 0.84 -4.92 7.17
C SER A 51 0.90 -3.44 7.50
N GLY A 52 -0.04 -3.01 8.32
CA GLY A 52 -0.10 -1.65 8.84
C GLY A 52 -0.56 -0.58 7.86
N GLN A 53 -1.10 -0.93 6.69
CA GLN A 53 -1.84 0.02 5.84
C GLN A 53 -3.16 0.47 6.50
N PRO A 54 -3.76 1.59 6.06
CA PRO A 54 -5.13 1.94 6.43
C PRO A 54 -6.12 0.84 6.02
N SER A 55 -7.20 0.68 6.80
CA SER A 55 -8.23 -0.34 6.56
C SER A 55 -9.01 -0.16 5.25
N SER A 56 -8.94 1.03 4.64
CA SER A 56 -9.52 1.32 3.32
C SER A 56 -8.71 0.74 2.16
N ILE A 57 -7.48 0.28 2.39
CA ILE A 57 -6.60 -0.27 1.36
C ILE A 57 -6.67 -1.80 1.39
N THR A 58 -7.07 -2.38 0.26
CA THR A 58 -7.14 -3.84 0.08
C THR A 58 -5.96 -4.36 -0.73
N CYS A 59 -5.35 -5.41 -0.19
CA CYS A 59 -4.50 -6.35 -0.90
C CYS A 59 -5.26 -7.69 -1.08
#